data_AF-A0A930Y4B0-F1
#
_entry.id   AF-A0A930Y4B0-F1
#
_cell.length_a   1.000
_cell.length_b   1.000
_cell.length_c   1.000
_cell.angle_alpha   90.00
_cell.angle_beta   90.00
_cell.angle_gamma   90.00
#
_symmetry.space_group_name_H-M   'P 1'
#
loop_
_entity.id
_entity.type
_entity.pdbx_description
1 polymer ?
#
loop_
_entity_poly.entity_id
_entity_poly.type
_entity_poly.pdbx_seq_one_letter_code
_entity_poly.pdbx_strand_id
1 'polypeptide(L)' 'MDDIAKALGVNKSTVSRAINNHSLISTEMREKIEKMCRKMNYIPNSIS' A
#
# COMPACT_ATOMS: atom_id res chain seq x y z
N MET A 1 -5.05 -5.63 -1.80
CA MET A 1 -4.53 -4.26 -1.56
C MET A 1 -5.54 -3.47 -0.74
N ASP A 2 -6.82 -3.84 -0.86
CA ASP A 2 -7.92 -3.45 0.00
C ASP A 2 -7.63 -3.42 1.50
N ASP A 3 -7.02 -4.46 2.06
CA ASP A 3 -6.81 -4.52 3.52
C ASP A 3 -5.84 -3.46 4.01
N ILE A 4 -4.75 -3.23 3.27
CA ILE A 4 -3.78 -2.16 3.55
C ILE A 4 -4.43 -0.80 3.35
N ALA A 5 -5.20 -0.64 2.27
CA ALA A 5 -5.92 0.58 1.97
C ALA A 5 -6.90 0.94 3.10
N LYS A 6 -7.71 -0.03 3.56
CA LYS A 6 -8.61 0.11 4.71
C LYS A 6 -7.87 0.40 6.02
N ALA A 7 -6.79 -0.32 6.30
CA ALA A 7 -6.01 -0.15 7.53
C ALA A 7 -5.37 1.24 7.64
N LEU A 8 -4.98 1.83 6.51
CA LEU A 8 -4.38 3.16 6.42
C LEU A 8 -5.40 4.27 6.13
N GLY A 9 -6.67 3.93 5.90
CA GLY A 9 -7.71 4.88 5.49
C GLY A 9 -7.44 5.51 4.12
N VAL A 10 -6.66 4.85 3.26
CA VAL A 10 -6.32 5.32 1.91
C VAL A 10 -7.07 4.50 0.87
N ASN A 11 -7.12 4.99 -0.37
CA ASN A 11 -7.74 4.25 -1.45
C ASN A 11 -6.79 3.18 -2.00
N LYS A 12 -7.34 2.12 -2.62
CA LYS A 12 -6.56 1.05 -3.28
C LYS A 12 -5.63 1.64 -4.34
N SER A 13 -6.10 2.68 -5.04
CA SER A 13 -5.33 3.45 -6.02
C SER A 13 -4.11 4.14 -5.39
N THR A 14 -4.21 4.56 -4.14
CA THR A 14 -3.08 5.16 -3.39
C THR A 14 -2.05 4.10 -3.02
N VAL A 15 -2.49 2.91 -2.57
CA VAL A 15 -1.57 1.80 -2.29
C VAL A 15 -0.88 1.32 -3.57
N SER A 16 -1.62 1.20 -4.67
CA SER A 16 -1.07 0.85 -5.99
C SER A 16 -0.06 1.89 -6.48
N ARG A 17 -0.35 3.19 -6.31
CA ARG A 17 0.59 4.28 -6.65
C ARG A 17 1.84 4.24 -5.77
N ALA A 18 1.71 3.91 -4.48
CA ALA A 18 2.85 3.81 -3.57
C ALA A 18 3.78 2.64 -3.96
N ILE A 19 3.19 1.51 -4.35
CA ILE A 19 3.93 0.33 -4.84
C ILE A 19 4.59 0.61 -6.20
N ASN A 20 3.89 1.31 -7.10
CA ASN A 20 4.41 1.72 -8.41
C ASN A 20 5.35 2.95 -8.34
N ASN A 21 5.80 3.36 -7.15
CA ASN A 21 6.76 4.45 -6.96
C ASN A 21 6.30 5.79 -7.57
N HIS A 22 5.00 6.06 -7.56
CA HIS A 22 4.45 7.29 -8.12
C HIS A 22 4.74 8.48 -7.20
N SER A 23 5.38 9.52 -7.74
CA SER A 23 5.81 10.75 -7.04
C SER A 23 4.68 11.62 -6.43
N LEU A 24 3.43 11.17 -6.52
CA LEU A 24 2.25 11.85 -5.97
C LEU A 24 1.97 11.49 -4.50
N ILE A 25 2.77 10.60 -3.91
CA ILE A 25 2.59 10.15 -2.53
C ILE A 25 3.72 10.72 -1.68
N SER A 26 3.34 11.34 -0.56
CA SER A 26 4.29 11.82 0.44
C SER A 26 5.15 10.65 0.95
N THR A 27 6.44 10.90 1.14
CA THR A 27 7.42 9.93 1.62
C THR A 27 6.95 9.26 2.92
N GLU A 28 6.32 10.01 3.82
CA GLU A 28 5.77 9.50 5.08
C GLU A 28 4.66 8.45 4.85
N MET A 29 3.76 8.72 3.89
CA MET A 29 2.68 7.82 3.53
C MET A 29 3.23 6.57 2.86
N ARG A 30 4.25 6.72 2.00
CA ARG A 30 4.96 5.60 1.38
C ARG A 30 5.57 4.69 2.43
N GLU A 31 6.30 5.24 3.40
CA GLU A 31 6.90 4.46 4.49
C GLU A 31 5.85 3.74 5.34
N LYS A 32 4.74 4.40 5.67
CA LYS A 32 3.61 3.77 6.38
C LYS A 32 3.04 2.58 5.60
N ILE A 33 2.80 2.76 4.30
CA ILE A 33 2.32 1.70 3.41
C ILE A 33 3.34 0.56 3.34
N GLU A 34 4.62 0.88 3.18
CA GLU A 34 5.69 -0.11 3.05
C GLU A 34 5.88 -0.92 4.35
N LYS A 35 5.84 -0.25 5.51
CA LYS A 35 5.82 -0.93 6.82
C LYS A 35 4.62 -1.83 6.97
N MET A 36 3.43 -1.38 6.57
CA MET A 36 2.23 -2.21 6.66
C MET A 36 2.23 -3.36 5.68
N CYS A 37 2.70 -3.18 4.45
CA CYS A 37 2.93 -4.26 3.48
C CYS A 37 3.83 -5.34 4.07
N ARG A 38 4.95 -4.94 4.69
CA ARG A 38 5.87 -5.88 5.37
C ARG A 38 5.20 -6.54 6.58
N LYS A 39 4.50 -5.78 7.42
CA LYS A 39 3.88 -6.27 8.66
C LYS A 39 2.71 -7.22 8.42
N MET A 40 1.90 -6.96 7.40
CA MET A 40 0.81 -7.85 6.97
C MET A 40 1.31 -9.02 6.13
N ASN A 41 2.62 -9.10 5.86
CA ASN A 41 3.20 -10.06 4.92
C ASN A 41 2.38 -10.10 3.63
N TYR A 42 2.03 -8.91 3.12
CA TYR A 42 1.16 -8.74 1.97
C TYR A 42 1.88 -9.26 0.74
N ILE A 43 1.75 -10.56 0.52
CA ILE A 43 2.07 -11.22 -0.73
C ILE A 43 0.94 -10.77 -1.65
N PRO A 44 1.22 -10.09 -2.77
CA PRO A 44 0.24 -9.85 -3.81
C PRO A 44 -0.08 -11.22 -4.45
N ASN A 45 -0.75 -12.09 -3.70
CA ASN A 45 -1.13 -13.38 -4.19
C ASN A 45 -2.38 -13.16 -5.02
N SER A 46 -2.12 -13.01 -6.32
CA SER A 46 -2.93 -13.53 -7.41
C SER A 46 -3.76 -14.74 -6.99
N ILE A 47 -4.95 -14.50 -6.45
CA ILE A 47 -6.03 -15.50 -6.33
C ILE A 47 -7.32 -14.68 -6.48
N SER A 48 -8.08 -14.73 -7.56
CA SER A 48 -8.04 -15.51 -8.80
C SER A 48 -8.73 -14.70 -9.90
#